data_AF-A0A8T7H4N2-F1
#
_entry.id   AF-A0A8T7H4N2-F1
#
_cell.length_a   1.000
_cell.length_b   1.000
_cell.length_c   1.000
_cell.angle_alpha   90.00
_cell.angle_beta   90.00
_cell.angle_gamma   90.00
#
_symmetry.space_group_name_H-M   'P 1'
#
loop_
_entity.id
_entity.type
_entity.pdbx_description
1 polymer ?
#
loop_
_entity_poly.entity_id
_entity_poly.type
_entity_poly.pdbx_seq_one_letter_code
_entity_poly.pdbx_strand_id
1 'polypeptide(L)'
;REIALAVALDDPRILPNLSPVGRTGAQGLFDLPYIRRLRADRPDLAHFEPAVLISSVSDGWIKLTVRAWISKIPRKDEIVSRYLKEVLTRLQADEIPVKAEVS
;
A
#
# COMPACT_ATOMS: atom_id res chain seq x y z
N ARG A 1 -1.84 2.45 -13.69
CA ARG A 1 -1.35 3.16 -12.47
C ARG A 1 -2.49 3.37 -11.48
N GLU A 2 -3.59 4.00 -11.90
CA GLU A 2 -4.72 4.36 -11.04
C GLU A 2 -5.34 3.16 -10.34
N ILE A 3 -5.53 2.05 -11.07
CA ILE A 3 -6.05 0.78 -10.51
C ILE A 3 -5.21 0.30 -9.32
N ALA A 4 -3.87 0.25 -9.47
CA ALA A 4 -2.98 -0.20 -8.41
C ALA A 4 -3.02 0.73 -7.18
N LEU A 5 -3.11 2.04 -7.41
CA LEU A 5 -3.22 3.01 -6.31
C LEU A 5 -4.56 2.89 -5.59
N ALA A 6 -5.67 2.79 -6.34
CA ALA A 6 -7.01 2.64 -5.78
C ALA A 6 -7.13 1.38 -4.92
N VAL A 7 -6.64 0.24 -5.40
CA VAL A 7 -6.65 -1.02 -4.63
C VAL A 7 -5.84 -0.88 -3.33
N ALA A 8 -4.71 -0.17 -3.36
CA ALA A 8 -3.91 0.06 -2.16
C ALA A 8 -4.63 0.98 -1.15
N LEU A 9 -5.34 2.00 -1.63
CA LEU A 9 -6.13 2.90 -0.80
C LEU A 9 -7.40 2.24 -0.24
N ASP A 10 -7.98 1.28 -0.96
CA ASP A 10 -9.18 0.54 -0.55
C ASP A 10 -8.88 -0.53 0.54
N ASP A 11 -7.64 -1.04 0.65
CA ASP A 11 -7.32 -2.10 1.62
C ASP A 11 -7.12 -1.54 3.05
N PRO A 12 -7.94 -1.97 4.04
CA PRO A 12 -7.88 -1.45 5.40
C PRO A 12 -6.60 -1.82 6.19
N ARG A 13 -5.75 -2.68 5.62
CA ARG A 13 -4.48 -3.13 6.19
C ARG A 13 -3.28 -2.42 5.58
N ILE A 14 -3.49 -1.67 4.50
CA ILE A 14 -2.52 -0.80 3.87
C ILE A 14 -2.73 0.62 4.40
N LEU A 15 -1.66 1.26 4.85
CA LEU A 15 -1.70 2.65 5.29
C LEU A 15 -1.94 3.58 4.09
N PRO A 16 -2.59 4.75 4.30
CA PRO A 16 -3.04 5.31 5.57
C PRO A 16 -4.46 4.85 5.95
N ASN A 17 -5.10 4.02 5.12
CA ASN A 17 -6.45 3.53 5.33
C ASN A 17 -6.48 2.44 6.41
N LEU A 18 -6.06 2.77 7.63
CA LEU A 18 -6.24 1.86 8.75
C LEU A 18 -7.72 1.81 9.15
N SER A 19 -8.18 0.62 9.53
CA SER A 19 -9.47 0.49 10.23
C SER A 19 -9.52 1.41 11.47
N PRO A 20 -10.70 1.82 11.96
CA PRO A 20 -10.81 2.71 13.12
C PRO A 20 -10.01 2.22 14.35
N VAL A 21 -10.04 0.91 14.61
CA VAL A 21 -9.24 0.26 15.67
C VAL A 21 -7.74 0.32 15.37
N GLY A 22 -7.36 0.13 14.11
CA GLY A 22 -5.98 0.28 13.64
C GLY A 22 -5.47 1.71 13.77
N ARG A 23 -6.31 2.72 13.49
CA ARG A 23 -5.98 4.14 13.68
C ARG A 23 -5.67 4.44 15.14
N THR A 24 -6.51 4.00 16.07
CA THR A 24 -6.27 4.20 17.51
C THR A 24 -4.98 3.52 17.97
N GLY A 25 -4.70 2.29 17.50
CA GLY A 25 -3.46 1.58 17.82
C GLY A 25 -2.19 2.22 17.24
N ALA A 26 -2.25 2.68 15.98
CA ALA A 26 -1.15 3.40 15.35
C ALA A 26 -0.93 4.77 16.00
N GLN A 27 -2.00 5.49 16.34
CA GLN A 27 -1.94 6.77 17.04
C GLN A 27 -1.34 6.61 18.44
N GLY A 28 -1.73 5.56 19.18
CA GLY A 28 -1.14 5.21 20.48
C GLY A 28 0.37 4.89 20.41
N LEU A 29 0.84 4.34 19.29
CA LEU A 29 2.27 4.15 19.01
C LEU A 29 3.00 5.49 18.86
N PHE A 30 2.37 6.50 18.25
CA PHE A 30 2.92 7.85 18.10
C PHE A 30 2.75 8.72 19.36
N ASP A 31 1.81 8.39 20.24
CA ASP A 31 1.60 9.06 21.53
C ASP A 31 2.63 8.63 22.59
N LEU A 32 3.48 7.64 22.30
CA LEU A 32 4.55 7.21 23.21
C LEU A 32 5.52 8.38 23.50
N PRO A 33 5.87 8.64 24.78
CA PRO A 33 6.65 9.82 25.18
C PRO A 33 7.98 9.99 24.44
N TYR A 34 8.60 8.86 24.07
CA TYR A 34 9.87 8.84 23.34
C TYR A 34 9.72 9.28 21.88
N ILE A 35 8.63 8.87 21.21
CA ILE A 35 8.36 9.21 19.80
C ILE A 35 7.83 10.63 19.70
N ARG A 36 7.03 11.08 20.69
CA ARG A 36 6.55 12.46 20.81
C ARG A 36 7.68 13.49 20.96
N ARG A 37 8.81 13.11 21.58
CA ARG A 37 10.01 13.97 21.65
C ARG A 37 10.76 14.08 20.33
N LEU A 38 10.61 13.09 19.44
CA LEU A 38 11.24 13.04 18.13
C LEU A 38 10.42 13.74 17.03
N ARG A 39 9.12 13.96 17.24
CA ARG A 39 8.26 14.74 16.33
C ARG A 39 7.47 15.79 17.11
N ALA A 40 7.80 17.06 16.87
CA ALA A 40 7.11 18.21 17.47
C ALA A 40 5.65 18.35 16.99
N ASP A 41 5.32 17.81 15.82
CA ASP A 41 3.99 17.89 15.21
C ASP A 41 3.30 16.51 15.14
N ARG A 42 1.96 16.52 15.17
CA ARG A 42 1.09 15.33 15.10
C ARG A 42 1.58 14.34 14.03
N PRO A 43 1.45 13.02 14.25
CA PRO A 43 1.89 12.03 13.26
C PRO A 43 1.08 12.19 11.97
N ASP A 44 1.70 12.81 10.96
CA ASP A 44 1.15 12.86 9.62
C ASP A 44 1.29 11.48 8.97
N LEU A 45 0.16 10.82 8.79
CA LEU A 45 0.10 9.52 8.13
C LEU A 45 0.24 9.62 6.60
N ALA A 46 0.25 10.84 6.03
CA ALA A 46 0.47 11.07 4.61
C ALA A 46 1.82 10.51 4.12
N HIS A 47 2.83 10.46 4.99
CA HIS A 47 4.11 9.81 4.67
C HIS A 47 4.01 8.30 4.40
N PHE A 48 2.92 7.67 4.84
CA PHE A 48 2.68 6.25 4.63
C PHE A 48 1.73 5.97 3.45
N GLU A 49 1.42 6.99 2.64
CA GLU A 49 0.62 6.81 1.45
C GLU A 49 1.25 5.82 0.46
N PRO A 50 0.42 4.96 -0.16
CA PRO A 50 0.90 4.05 -1.18
C PRO A 50 1.32 4.86 -2.42
N ALA A 51 2.46 4.50 -2.98
CA ALA A 51 3.02 5.14 -4.17
C ALA A 51 3.15 4.11 -5.29
N VAL A 52 2.68 4.48 -6.49
CA VAL A 52 2.85 3.69 -7.72
C VAL A 52 3.79 4.43 -8.65
N LEU A 53 4.94 3.82 -8.91
CA LEU A 53 6.02 4.33 -9.73
C LEU A 53 6.10 3.54 -11.04
N ILE A 54 6.31 4.23 -12.15
CA ILE A 54 6.65 3.57 -13.42
C ILE A 54 8.16 3.31 -13.39
N SER A 55 8.55 2.05 -13.38
CA SER A 55 9.95 1.64 -13.27
C SER A 55 10.63 1.45 -14.62
N SER A 56 9.88 1.05 -15.64
CA SER A 56 10.38 0.93 -17.00
C SER A 56 9.21 0.87 -17.98
N VAL A 57 9.48 1.25 -19.23
CA VAL A 57 8.62 1.01 -20.39
C VAL A 57 9.49 0.33 -21.43
N SER A 58 9.14 -0.90 -21.80
CA SER A 58 9.94 -1.73 -22.72
C SER A 58 9.03 -2.69 -23.49
N ASP A 59 9.27 -2.82 -24.80
CA ASP A 59 8.57 -3.78 -25.67
C ASP A 59 7.03 -3.72 -25.58
N GLY A 60 6.47 -2.52 -25.43
CA GLY A 60 5.02 -2.32 -25.27
C GLY A 60 4.47 -2.64 -23.88
N TRP A 61 5.33 -3.03 -22.93
CA TRP A 61 4.97 -3.32 -21.54
C TRP A 61 5.43 -2.20 -20.60
N ILE A 62 4.64 -1.98 -19.55
CA ILE A 62 4.96 -1.03 -18.48
C ILE A 62 5.25 -1.81 -17.20
N LYS A 63 6.46 -1.67 -16.67
CA LYS A 63 6.81 -2.17 -15.35
C LYS A 63 6.41 -1.16 -14.30
N LEU A 64 5.55 -1.57 -13.37
CA LEU A 64 5.11 -0.74 -12.24
C LEU A 64 5.72 -1.27 -10.95
N THR A 65 6.27 -0.37 -10.14
CA THR A 65 6.65 -0.66 -8.75
C THR A 65 5.63 0.00 -7.83
N VAL A 66 5.07 -0.80 -6.93
CA VAL A 66 4.14 -0.33 -5.91
C VAL A 66 4.83 -0.37 -4.56
N ARG A 67 4.86 0.78 -3.87
CA ARG A 67 5.33 0.90 -2.49
C ARG A 67 4.13 1.14 -1.60
N ALA A 68 3.93 0.29 -0.61
CA ALA A 68 2.85 0.41 0.36
C ALA A 68 3.35 0.01 1.75
N TRP A 69 2.76 0.60 2.78
CA TRP A 69 3.03 0.26 4.17
C TRP A 69 1.89 -0.58 4.73
N ILE A 70 2.23 -1.64 5.46
CA ILE A 70 1.24 -2.58 6.00
C ILE A 70 1.19 -2.50 7.53
N SER A 71 0.00 -2.71 8.08
CA SER A 71 -0.26 -2.65 9.52
C SER A 71 0.22 -3.89 10.30
N LYS A 72 0.28 -5.06 9.66
CA LYS A 72 0.59 -6.35 10.31
C LYS A 72 1.73 -7.08 9.62
N ILE A 73 2.95 -6.88 10.13
CA ILE A 73 4.18 -7.50 9.59
C ILE A 73 4.06 -9.03 9.45
N PRO A 74 3.54 -9.80 10.44
CA PRO A 74 3.47 -11.26 10.32
C PRO A 74 2.51 -11.76 9.23
N ARG A 75 1.60 -10.91 8.74
CA ARG A 75 0.63 -11.24 7.69
C ARG A 75 1.00 -10.61 6.35
N LYS A 76 2.27 -10.22 6.18
CA LYS A 76 2.77 -9.58 4.95
C LYS A 76 2.35 -10.33 3.70
N ASP A 77 2.62 -11.63 3.64
CA ASP A 77 2.39 -12.40 2.42
C ASP A 77 0.90 -12.51 2.09
N GLU A 78 0.05 -12.70 3.11
CA GLU A 78 -1.40 -12.69 2.93
C GLU A 78 -1.92 -11.34 2.39
N ILE A 79 -1.41 -10.22 2.94
CA ILE A 79 -1.80 -8.88 2.51
C ILE A 79 -1.33 -8.62 1.07
N VAL A 80 -0.08 -8.96 0.76
CA VAL A 80 0.49 -8.79 -0.58
C VAL A 80 -0.23 -9.65 -1.60
N SER A 81 -0.47 -10.93 -1.32
CA SER A 81 -1.18 -11.83 -2.23
C SER A 81 -2.60 -11.35 -2.51
N ARG A 82 -3.32 -10.86 -1.49
CA ARG A 82 -4.67 -10.32 -1.71
C ARG A 82 -4.64 -9.03 -2.53
N TYR A 83 -3.73 -8.12 -2.19
CA TYR A 83 -3.54 -6.87 -2.93
C TYR A 83 -3.29 -7.17 -4.43
N LEU A 84 -2.33 -8.05 -4.72
CA LEU A 84 -2.00 -8.43 -6.10
C LEU A 84 -3.19 -9.09 -6.81
N LYS A 85 -3.92 -9.96 -6.13
CA LYS A 85 -5.11 -10.60 -6.69
C LYS A 85 -6.17 -9.57 -7.09
N GLU A 86 -6.45 -8.60 -6.22
CA GLU A 86 -7.43 -7.55 -6.49
C GLU A 86 -6.98 -6.63 -7.64
N VAL A 87 -5.70 -6.26 -7.69
CA VAL A 87 -5.13 -5.52 -8.83
C VAL A 87 -5.29 -6.30 -10.13
N LEU A 88 -4.97 -7.59 -10.14
CA LEU A 88 -5.12 -8.44 -11.32
C LEU A 88 -6.58 -8.54 -11.76
N THR A 89 -7.52 -8.70 -10.82
CA THR A 89 -8.95 -8.76 -11.13
C THR A 89 -9.44 -7.47 -11.78
N ARG A 90 -9.06 -6.29 -11.26
CA ARG A 90 -9.46 -5.01 -11.85
C ARG A 90 -8.79 -4.75 -13.20
N LEU A 91 -7.51 -5.12 -13.36
CA LEU A 91 -6.83 -5.01 -14.66
C LEU A 91 -7.48 -5.91 -15.73
N GLN A 92 -7.88 -7.12 -15.36
CA GLN A 92 -8.61 -8.03 -16.26
C GLN A 92 -10.00 -7.50 -16.64
N ALA A 93 -10.71 -6.89 -15.69
CA ALA A 93 -12.01 -6.28 -15.95
C ALA A 93 -11.94 -5.12 -16.97
N ASP A 94 -10.83 -4.39 -16.96
CA ASP A 94 -10.54 -3.30 -17.90
C ASP A 94 -9.85 -3.79 -19.19
N GLU A 95 -9.78 -5.11 -19.41
CA GLU A 95 -9.14 -5.77 -20.56
C GLU A 95 -7.64 -5.40 -20.73
N ILE A 96 -6.98 -5.00 -19.64
CA ILE A 96 -5.56 -4.65 -19.63
C ILE A 96 -4.73 -5.94 -19.49
N PRO A 97 -3.89 -6.28 -20.48
CA PRO A 97 -3.07 -7.48 -20.42
C PRO A 97 -2.00 -7.36 -19.33
N VAL A 98 -1.78 -8.43 -18.58
CA VAL A 98 -0.79 -8.48 -17.50
C VAL A 98 0.18 -9.63 -17.73
N LYS A 99 1.48 -9.34 -17.64
CA LYS A 99 2.55 -10.33 -17.63
C LYS A 99 3.02 -10.53 -16.19
N ALA A 100 2.71 -11.68 -15.60
CA ALA A 100 3.27 -12.07 -14.30
C ALA A 100 4.66 -12.67 -14.54
N GLU A 101 5.71 -11.96 -14.14
CA GLU A 101 7.06 -12.54 -14.11
C GLU A 101 7.25 -13.26 -12.78
N VAL A 102 7.33 -14.59 -12.82
CA VAL A 102 7.75 -15.40 -11.67
C VAL A 102 9.27 -15.26 -11.58
N SER A 103 9.76 -14.60 -10.54
CA SER A 103 11.20 -14.54 -10.22
C SER A 103 11.59 -15.70 -9.30
#